data_AF-A0A9E7V7V8-F1
#
_entry.id   AF-A0A9E7V7V8-F1
#
_cell.length_a   1.000
_cell.length_b   1.000
_cell.length_c   1.000
_cell.angle_alpha   90.00
_cell.angle_beta   90.00
_cell.angle_gamma   90.00
#
_symmetry.space_group_name_H-M   'P 1'
#
loop_
_entity.id
_entity.type
_entity.pdbx_description
1 polymer ?
#
loop_
_entity_poly.entity_id
_entity_poly.type
_entity_poly.pdbx_seq_one_letter_code
_entity_poly.pdbx_strand_id
1 'polypeptide(L)'
;MRTNIVLGYLHRGMEKIAENRTIIQYLPYATRWDYLATMFTEAIIVNGPEQLGNIQVPKRASYIRAIMLELSRIASHLLWLGPFMADIGAQTPFFYIFRERELIYDLFEAATGMRMMHNYFRIGGVAADLPHSWIDKCLDFCDYFLTGVAEYQKLITRNPIFLEREVSGSIKYPNSK
;
A
#
# COMPACT_ATOMS: atom_id res chain seq x y z
N MET A 1 -12.46 -27.13 -18.20
CA MET A 1 -12.96 -26.97 -16.82
C MET A 1 -13.64 -25.61 -16.75
N ARG A 2 -14.94 -25.53 -16.39
CA ARG A 2 -15.63 -24.24 -16.24
C ARG A 2 -15.41 -23.75 -14.81
N THR A 3 -14.86 -22.55 -14.64
CA THR A 3 -14.65 -21.91 -13.34
C THR A 3 -15.82 -20.97 -13.04
N ASN A 4 -16.46 -21.13 -11.88
CA ASN A 4 -17.51 -20.24 -11.39
C ASN A 4 -16.93 -19.41 -10.24
N ILE A 5 -16.86 -18.09 -10.41
CA ILE A 5 -16.35 -17.16 -9.39
C ILE A 5 -17.53 -16.65 -8.57
N VAL A 6 -17.53 -16.92 -7.26
CA VAL A 6 -18.54 -16.43 -6.31
C VAL A 6 -17.90 -15.40 -5.38
N LEU A 7 -18.39 -14.17 -5.43
CA LEU A 7 -17.90 -13.04 -4.62
C LEU A 7 -18.90 -12.70 -3.50
N GLY A 8 -18.45 -11.93 -2.50
CA GLY A 8 -19.34 -11.33 -1.48
C GLY A 8 -19.19 -11.86 -0.05
N TYR A 9 -18.34 -12.86 0.21
CA TYR A 9 -18.12 -13.39 1.57
C TYR A 9 -17.57 -12.36 2.58
N LEU A 10 -16.88 -11.32 2.08
CA LEU A 10 -16.37 -10.20 2.89
C LEU A 10 -17.21 -8.93 2.74
N HIS A 11 -18.38 -8.99 2.09
CA HIS A 11 -19.25 -7.83 1.94
C HIS A 11 -19.81 -7.40 3.30
N ARG A 12 -19.62 -6.12 3.66
CA ARG A 12 -19.99 -5.54 4.96
C ARG A 12 -20.96 -4.36 4.86
N GLY A 13 -21.51 -4.08 3.67
CA GLY A 13 -22.42 -2.95 3.47
C GLY A 13 -21.79 -1.59 3.77
N MET A 14 -20.51 -1.40 3.40
CA MET A 14 -19.73 -0.19 3.73
C MET A 14 -20.38 1.09 3.21
N GLU A 15 -21.02 1.05 2.04
CA GLU A 15 -21.76 2.18 1.46
C GLU A 15 -22.99 2.54 2.30
N LYS A 16 -23.72 1.53 2.79
CA LYS A 16 -24.89 1.76 3.64
C LYS A 16 -24.52 2.37 4.99
N ILE A 17 -23.36 2.03 5.52
CA ILE A 17 -22.80 2.66 6.72
C ILE A 17 -22.45 4.13 6.42
N ALA A 18 -21.89 4.42 5.24
CA ALA A 18 -21.52 5.78 4.82
C ALA A 18 -22.73 6.72 4.78
N GLU A 19 -23.88 6.27 4.29
CA GLU A 19 -25.13 7.06 4.26
C GLU A 19 -25.57 7.57 5.64
N ASN A 20 -25.26 6.82 6.70
CA ASN A 20 -25.71 7.10 8.07
C ASN A 20 -24.60 7.71 8.95
N ARG A 21 -23.49 8.16 8.35
CA ARG A 21 -22.32 8.69 9.06
C ARG A 21 -21.83 9.95 8.40
N THR A 22 -21.32 10.87 9.22
CA THR A 22 -20.55 12.00 8.69
C THR A 22 -19.23 11.51 8.11
N ILE A 23 -18.63 12.29 7.20
CA ILE A 23 -17.36 11.91 6.56
C ILE A 23 -16.26 11.62 7.60
N ILE A 24 -16.18 12.42 8.65
CA ILE A 24 -15.20 12.26 9.73
C ILE A 24 -15.41 10.94 10.48
N GLN A 25 -16.66 10.55 10.73
CA GLN A 25 -17.00 9.27 11.36
C GLN A 25 -16.80 8.09 10.42
N TYR A 26 -16.93 8.30 9.11
CA TYR A 26 -16.78 7.26 8.11
C TYR A 26 -15.31 6.94 7.79
N LEU A 27 -14.42 7.92 7.94
CA LEU A 27 -13.01 7.78 7.58
C LEU A 27 -12.32 6.52 8.18
N PRO A 28 -12.51 6.15 9.46
CA PRO A 28 -11.96 4.90 10.02
C PRO A 28 -12.53 3.60 9.42
N TYR A 29 -13.70 3.67 8.77
CA TYR A 29 -14.26 2.54 8.02
C TYR A 29 -13.60 2.42 6.66
N ALA A 30 -13.32 3.55 6.01
CA ALA A 30 -12.67 3.58 4.71
C ALA A 30 -11.25 3.01 4.75
N THR A 31 -10.50 3.24 5.84
CA THR A 31 -9.18 2.62 6.04
C THR A 31 -9.20 1.09 6.02
N ARG A 32 -10.38 0.49 6.20
CA ARG A 32 -10.60 -0.97 6.22
C ARG A 32 -11.10 -1.53 4.90
N TRP A 33 -11.26 -0.69 3.86
CA TRP A 33 -11.63 -1.14 2.52
C TRP A 33 -10.48 -1.92 1.90
N ASP A 34 -9.31 -1.30 1.84
CA ASP A 34 -8.05 -1.92 1.46
C ASP A 34 -7.12 -1.91 2.67
N TYR A 35 -6.87 -3.10 3.24
CA TYR A 35 -6.01 -3.27 4.41
C TYR A 35 -4.51 -3.23 4.05
N LEU A 36 -4.17 -3.20 2.76
CA LEU A 36 -2.81 -3.14 2.25
C LEU A 36 -2.32 -1.70 2.11
N ALA A 37 -3.16 -0.87 1.49
CA ALA A 37 -2.84 0.49 1.09
C ALA A 37 -3.80 1.50 1.75
N THR A 38 -3.91 1.42 3.08
CA THR A 38 -4.91 2.16 3.87
C THR A 38 -4.85 3.68 3.65
N MET A 39 -3.66 4.25 3.48
CA MET A 39 -3.46 5.69 3.24
C MET A 39 -4.09 6.18 1.93
N PHE A 40 -4.18 5.33 0.90
CA PHE A 40 -4.85 5.69 -0.36
C PHE A 40 -6.36 5.83 -0.15
N THR A 41 -6.96 4.91 0.61
CA THR A 41 -8.38 4.99 0.93
C THR A 41 -8.71 6.22 1.77
N GLU A 42 -7.83 6.60 2.71
CA GLU A 42 -7.95 7.85 3.45
C GLU A 42 -7.87 9.07 2.53
N ALA A 43 -6.90 9.09 1.61
CA ALA A 43 -6.72 10.19 0.67
C ALA A 43 -7.96 10.40 -0.20
N ILE A 44 -8.56 9.33 -0.71
CA ILE A 44 -9.78 9.41 -1.52
C ILE A 44 -10.93 10.04 -0.73
N ILE A 45 -11.11 9.63 0.54
CA ILE A 45 -12.21 10.15 1.38
C ILE A 45 -12.01 11.60 1.78
N VAL A 46 -10.77 12.09 1.97
CA VAL A 46 -10.53 13.49 2.34
C VAL A 46 -10.44 14.42 1.12
N ASN A 47 -9.90 13.95 -0.02
CA ASN A 47 -9.74 14.78 -1.21
C ASN A 47 -11.09 15.16 -1.84
N GLY A 48 -12.07 14.25 -1.82
CA GLY A 48 -13.43 14.51 -2.33
C GLY A 48 -14.10 15.75 -1.70
N PRO A 49 -14.31 15.80 -0.38
CA PRO A 49 -14.89 16.97 0.28
C PRO A 49 -13.97 18.20 0.24
N GLU A 50 -12.64 18.04 0.23
CA GLU A 50 -11.73 19.17 0.05
C GLU A 50 -11.94 19.86 -1.30
N GLN A 51 -12.09 19.08 -2.37
CA GLN A 51 -12.36 19.59 -3.71
C GLN A 51 -13.76 20.21 -3.81
N LEU A 52 -14.79 19.57 -3.24
CA LEU A 52 -16.15 20.10 -3.23
C LEU A 52 -16.28 21.40 -2.43
N GLY A 53 -15.55 21.50 -1.32
CA GLY A 53 -15.55 22.65 -0.42
C GLY A 53 -14.54 23.75 -0.78
N ASN A 54 -13.76 23.58 -1.85
CA ASN A 54 -12.62 24.44 -2.20
C ASN A 54 -11.66 24.69 -1.02
N ILE A 55 -11.42 23.66 -0.20
CA ILE A 55 -10.56 23.73 0.98
C ILE A 55 -9.10 23.62 0.53
N GLN A 56 -8.30 24.65 0.82
CA GLN A 56 -6.87 24.62 0.52
C GLN A 56 -6.11 23.88 1.63
N VAL A 57 -5.39 22.83 1.23
CA VAL A 57 -4.51 22.08 2.13
C VAL A 57 -3.16 22.80 2.25
N PRO A 58 -2.61 23.00 3.47
CA PRO A 58 -1.29 23.58 3.65
C PRO A 58 -0.20 22.80 2.90
N LYS A 59 0.76 23.52 2.31
CA LYS A 59 1.84 22.93 1.49
C LYS A 59 2.62 21.83 2.22
N ARG A 60 2.91 22.01 3.52
CA ARG A 60 3.57 21.01 4.35
C ARG A 60 2.75 19.72 4.47
N ALA A 61 1.45 19.83 4.72
CA ALA A 61 0.56 18.68 4.82
C ALA A 61 0.45 17.94 3.47
N SER A 62 0.43 18.66 2.35
CA SER A 62 0.44 18.04 1.01
C SER A 62 1.70 17.21 0.77
N TYR A 63 2.89 17.68 1.19
CA TYR A 63 4.12 16.91 1.08
C TYR A 63 4.12 15.67 1.97
N ILE A 64 3.67 15.80 3.21
CA ILE A 64 3.54 14.66 4.13
C ILE A 64 2.60 13.60 3.53
N ARG A 65 1.44 13.99 2.99
CA ARG A 65 0.51 13.07 2.32
C ARG A 65 1.18 12.34 1.16
N ALA A 66 1.92 13.05 0.31
CA ALA A 66 2.62 12.43 -0.82
C ALA A 66 3.65 11.39 -0.36
N ILE A 67 4.47 11.71 0.65
CA ILE A 67 5.46 10.78 1.20
C ILE A 67 4.77 9.53 1.78
N MET A 68 3.71 9.72 2.58
CA MET A 68 2.95 8.62 3.18
C MET A 68 2.28 7.72 2.13
N LEU A 69 1.75 8.30 1.04
CA LEU A 69 1.16 7.55 -0.07
C LEU A 69 2.22 6.73 -0.82
N GLU A 70 3.40 7.29 -1.07
CA GLU A 70 4.49 6.57 -1.74
C GLU A 70 5.05 5.44 -0.88
N LEU A 71 5.21 5.64 0.44
CA LEU A 71 5.54 4.56 1.37
C LEU A 71 4.46 3.46 1.38
N SER A 72 3.18 3.86 1.36
CA SER A 72 2.06 2.90 1.30
C SER A 72 2.05 2.12 -0.02
N ARG A 73 2.44 2.76 -1.14
CA ARG A 73 2.58 2.11 -2.44
C ARG A 73 3.68 1.05 -2.41
N ILE A 74 4.84 1.37 -1.84
CA ILE A 74 5.95 0.42 -1.66
C ILE A 74 5.49 -0.76 -0.80
N ALA A 75 4.87 -0.51 0.35
CA ALA A 75 4.37 -1.55 1.25
C ALA A 75 3.30 -2.46 0.61
N SER A 76 2.46 -1.90 -0.27
CA SER A 76 1.46 -2.64 -1.04
C SER A 76 2.11 -3.55 -2.09
N HIS A 77 3.06 -3.03 -2.88
CA HIS A 77 3.78 -3.83 -3.87
C HIS A 77 4.64 -4.94 -3.24
N LEU A 78 5.23 -4.68 -2.08
CA LEU A 78 5.94 -5.71 -1.31
C LEU A 78 4.99 -6.85 -0.92
N LEU A 79 3.81 -6.55 -0.38
CA LEU A 79 2.85 -7.61 -0.04
C LEU A 79 2.20 -8.25 -1.27
N TRP A 80 2.20 -7.62 -2.43
CA TRP A 80 1.86 -8.33 -3.67
C TRP A 80 2.97 -9.34 -4.02
N LEU A 81 4.23 -8.90 -4.03
CA LEU A 81 5.38 -9.70 -4.47
C LEU A 81 5.63 -10.92 -3.57
N GLY A 82 5.58 -10.76 -2.24
CA GLY A 82 5.95 -11.82 -1.29
C GLY A 82 5.09 -13.08 -1.39
N PRO A 83 3.78 -13.00 -1.10
CA PRO A 83 2.82 -14.10 -1.24
C PRO A 83 2.81 -14.67 -2.66
N PHE A 84 2.88 -13.81 -3.68
CA PHE A 84 2.94 -14.28 -5.07
C PHE A 84 4.17 -15.17 -5.32
N MET A 85 5.35 -14.78 -4.83
CA MET A 85 6.54 -15.64 -4.88
C MET A 85 6.35 -16.94 -4.09
N ALA A 86 5.71 -16.86 -2.92
CA ALA A 86 5.43 -18.03 -2.08
C ALA A 86 4.49 -19.03 -2.77
N ASP A 87 3.46 -18.56 -3.48
CA ASP A 87 2.52 -19.37 -4.26
C ASP A 87 3.21 -20.06 -5.45
N ILE A 88 4.23 -19.42 -6.02
CA ILE A 88 5.12 -19.99 -7.07
C ILE A 88 6.17 -20.94 -6.44
N GLY A 89 6.25 -21.04 -5.12
CA GLY A 89 7.12 -21.96 -4.38
C GLY A 89 8.45 -21.35 -3.90
N ALA A 90 8.68 -20.06 -4.14
CA ALA A 90 9.84 -19.33 -3.64
C ALA A 90 9.54 -18.73 -2.25
N GLN A 91 9.86 -19.49 -1.20
CA GLN A 91 9.56 -19.11 0.19
C GLN A 91 10.57 -18.13 0.80
N THR A 92 11.84 -18.16 0.38
CA THR A 92 12.87 -17.29 0.99
C THR A 92 12.63 -15.79 0.76
N PRO A 93 12.29 -15.31 -0.46
CA PRO A 93 12.01 -13.90 -0.70
C PRO A 93 10.83 -13.36 0.11
N PHE A 94 9.87 -14.22 0.47
CA PHE A 94 8.75 -13.84 1.32
C PHE A 94 9.22 -13.23 2.65
N PHE A 95 10.16 -13.87 3.35
CA PHE A 95 10.64 -13.36 4.64
C PHE A 95 11.42 -12.06 4.52
N TYR A 96 12.21 -11.90 3.46
CA TYR A 96 12.94 -10.66 3.21
C TYR A 96 11.95 -9.52 3.03
N ILE A 97 10.97 -9.70 2.14
CA ILE A 97 9.95 -8.68 1.82
C ILE A 97 9.20 -8.18 3.07
N PHE A 98 8.86 -9.09 3.98
CA PHE A 98 8.21 -8.72 5.24
C PHE A 98 9.13 -7.92 6.17
N ARG A 99 10.45 -8.16 6.15
CA ARG A 99 11.44 -7.37 6.90
C ARG A 99 11.48 -5.91 6.40
N GLU A 100 11.53 -5.64 5.09
CA GLU A 100 11.50 -4.23 4.63
C GLU A 100 10.13 -3.60 4.86
N ARG A 101 9.05 -4.38 4.74
CA ARG A 101 7.70 -3.89 5.03
C ARG A 101 7.54 -3.48 6.50
N GLU A 102 8.21 -4.18 7.41
CA GLU A 102 8.22 -3.85 8.84
C GLU A 102 8.89 -2.49 9.10
N LEU A 103 9.96 -2.15 8.38
CA LEU A 103 10.60 -0.83 8.49
C LEU A 103 9.66 0.31 8.08
N ILE A 104 8.83 0.09 7.06
CA ILE A 104 7.80 1.06 6.67
C ILE A 104 6.74 1.20 7.78
N TYR A 105 6.36 0.10 8.41
CA TYR A 105 5.40 0.11 9.51
C TYR A 105 5.93 0.84 10.74
N ASP A 106 7.23 0.77 11.02
CA ASP A 106 7.85 1.55 12.09
C ASP A 106 7.80 3.06 11.78
N LEU A 107 7.96 3.46 10.52
CA LEU A 107 7.77 4.84 10.08
C LEU A 107 6.31 5.28 10.24
N PHE A 108 5.35 4.43 9.88
CA PHE A 108 3.93 4.73 10.06
C PHE A 108 3.52 4.82 11.54
N GLU A 109 4.01 3.91 12.38
CA GLU A 109 3.74 3.94 13.81
C GLU A 109 4.32 5.21 14.43
N ALA A 110 5.55 5.59 14.07
CA ALA A 110 6.15 6.82 14.56
C ALA A 110 5.35 8.08 14.17
N ALA A 111 4.76 8.12 12.97
CA ALA A 111 4.00 9.28 12.51
C ALA A 111 2.54 9.31 13.01
N THR A 112 1.91 8.14 13.15
CA THR A 112 0.45 8.03 13.31
C THR A 112 0.02 7.38 14.63
N GLY A 113 0.96 6.72 15.33
CA GLY A 113 0.70 5.88 16.49
C GLY A 113 0.09 4.52 16.15
N MET A 114 -0.12 4.20 14.88
CA MET A 114 -0.72 2.93 14.42
C MET A 114 0.08 2.32 13.27
N ARG A 115 0.03 0.99 13.13
CA ARG A 115 0.80 0.25 12.11
C ARG A 115 0.04 -0.04 10.80
N MET A 116 -1.29 0.05 10.79
CA MET A 116 -2.11 -0.28 9.61
C MET A 116 -3.31 0.65 9.43
N MET A 117 -4.18 0.76 10.43
CA MET A 117 -5.39 1.57 10.35
C MET A 117 -5.10 3.00 10.81
N HIS A 118 -4.28 3.72 10.06
CA HIS A 118 -3.61 4.95 10.49
C HIS A 118 -4.56 6.10 10.83
N ASN A 119 -5.66 6.23 10.09
CA ASN A 119 -6.62 7.32 10.26
C ASN A 119 -5.91 8.67 10.44
N TYR A 120 -4.93 8.94 9.59
CA TYR A 120 -3.95 10.02 9.73
C TYR A 120 -4.28 11.22 8.86
N PHE A 121 -4.83 11.01 7.66
CA PHE A 121 -5.29 12.13 6.84
C PHE A 121 -6.59 12.70 7.40
N ARG A 122 -6.75 14.02 7.30
CA ARG A 122 -7.93 14.75 7.77
C ARG A 122 -8.32 15.77 6.72
N ILE A 123 -9.61 16.09 6.61
CA ILE A 123 -10.05 17.20 5.75
C ILE A 123 -9.28 18.46 6.15
N GLY A 124 -8.57 19.07 5.19
CA GLY A 124 -7.71 20.23 5.39
C GLY A 124 -6.24 19.93 5.71
N GLY A 125 -5.82 18.67 5.88
CA GLY A 125 -4.41 18.32 6.10
C GLY A 125 -4.15 16.93 6.70
N VAL A 126 -3.34 16.90 7.75
CA VAL A 126 -2.93 15.68 8.47
C VAL A 126 -3.22 15.84 9.96
N ALA A 127 -3.44 14.72 10.67
CA ALA A 127 -3.84 14.74 12.08
C ALA A 127 -2.74 15.29 13.01
N ALA A 128 -1.48 14.98 12.72
CA ALA A 128 -0.32 15.46 13.46
C ALA A 128 0.86 15.66 12.50
N ASP A 129 1.79 16.55 12.84
CA ASP A 129 3.04 16.70 12.08
C ASP A 129 4.00 15.53 12.37
N LEU A 130 5.00 15.34 11.53
CA LEU A 130 6.00 14.30 11.68
C LEU A 130 6.89 14.56 12.92
N PRO A 131 7.25 13.51 13.69
CA PRO A 131 8.12 13.67 14.84
C PRO A 131 9.55 14.06 14.41
N HIS A 132 10.34 14.53 15.37
CA HIS A 132 11.74 14.88 15.13
C HIS A 132 12.52 13.67 14.58
N SER A 133 13.43 13.92 13.65
CA SER A 133 14.24 12.91 12.95
C SER A 133 13.47 11.86 12.14
N TRP A 134 12.15 12.03 11.93
CA TRP A 134 11.38 11.09 11.10
C TRP A 134 11.86 11.08 9.65
N ILE A 135 12.17 12.27 9.11
CA ILE A 135 12.63 12.44 7.73
C ILE A 135 13.96 11.74 7.52
N ASP A 136 14.90 11.88 8.46
CA ASP A 136 16.21 11.24 8.39
C ASP A 136 16.06 9.71 8.35
N LYS A 137 15.22 9.14 9.23
CA LYS A 137 14.90 7.71 9.21
C LYS A 137 14.23 7.24 7.92
N CYS A 138 13.37 8.08 7.34
CA CYS A 138 12.74 7.77 6.06
C CYS A 138 13.78 7.73 4.92
N LEU A 139 14.76 8.63 4.95
CA LEU A 139 15.87 8.64 3.98
C LEU A 139 16.78 7.42 4.16
N ASP A 140 17.13 7.07 5.41
CA ASP A 140 17.89 5.85 5.72
C ASP A 140 17.17 4.60 5.20
N PHE A 141 15.84 4.55 5.35
CA PHE A 141 15.03 3.48 4.77
C PHE A 141 15.11 3.47 3.24
N CYS A 142 15.02 4.62 2.57
CA CYS A 142 15.12 4.69 1.12
C CYS A 142 16.47 4.16 0.62
N ASP A 143 17.57 4.55 1.26
CA ASP A 143 18.92 4.09 0.91
C ASP A 143 19.06 2.58 1.13
N TYR A 144 18.57 2.07 2.26
CA TYR A 144 18.55 0.64 2.54
C TYR A 144 17.67 -0.14 1.53
N PHE A 145 16.47 0.35 1.24
CA PHE A 145 15.50 -0.33 0.38
C PHE A 145 16.01 -0.53 -1.05
N LEU A 146 16.81 0.39 -1.57
CA LEU A 146 17.45 0.24 -2.89
C LEU A 146 18.32 -1.01 -2.97
N THR A 147 19.03 -1.37 -1.89
CA THR A 147 19.83 -2.60 -1.84
C THR A 147 18.94 -3.84 -1.87
N GLY A 148 17.81 -3.81 -1.14
CA GLY A 148 16.81 -4.88 -1.16
C GLY A 148 16.18 -5.08 -2.55
N VAL A 149 15.84 -4.00 -3.25
CA VAL A 149 15.33 -4.06 -4.63
C VAL A 149 16.32 -4.73 -5.57
N ALA A 150 17.61 -4.40 -5.48
CA ALA A 150 18.66 -5.04 -6.28
C ALA A 150 18.79 -6.54 -5.97
N GLU A 151 18.67 -6.93 -4.70
CA GLU A 151 18.64 -8.33 -4.29
C GLU A 151 17.43 -9.07 -4.87
N TYR A 152 16.23 -8.50 -4.79
CA TYR A 152 15.02 -9.07 -5.39
C TYR A 152 15.13 -9.23 -6.90
N GLN A 153 15.67 -8.21 -7.58
CA GLN A 153 15.86 -8.28 -9.02
C GLN A 153 16.81 -9.43 -9.40
N LYS A 154 17.87 -9.65 -8.62
CA LYS A 154 18.84 -10.75 -8.84
C LYS A 154 18.21 -12.12 -8.58
N LEU A 155 17.37 -12.24 -7.55
CA LEU A 155 16.73 -13.51 -7.16
C LEU A 155 15.56 -13.91 -8.06
N ILE A 156 14.82 -12.95 -8.61
CA ILE A 156 13.53 -13.20 -9.28
C ILE A 156 13.65 -13.04 -10.80
N THR A 157 14.18 -11.91 -11.28
CA THR A 157 14.05 -11.49 -12.70
C THR A 157 14.62 -12.48 -13.71
N ARG A 158 15.73 -13.14 -13.36
CA ARG A 158 16.42 -14.11 -14.24
C ARG A 158 16.28 -15.55 -13.76
N ASN A 159 15.40 -15.80 -12.80
CA ASN A 159 15.18 -17.15 -12.29
C ASN A 159 14.42 -17.98 -13.34
N PRO A 160 15.00 -19.09 -13.83
CA PRO A 160 14.35 -19.93 -14.84
C PRO A 160 12.98 -20.44 -14.38
N ILE A 161 12.82 -20.77 -13.09
CA ILE A 161 11.56 -21.27 -12.53
C ILE A 161 10.48 -20.18 -12.59
N PHE A 162 10.86 -18.94 -12.28
CA PHE A 162 9.94 -17.80 -12.35
C PHE A 162 9.51 -17.54 -13.80
N LEU A 163 10.47 -17.49 -14.73
CA LEU A 163 10.19 -17.29 -16.15
C LEU A 163 9.32 -18.41 -16.75
N GLU A 164 9.59 -19.66 -16.40
CA GLU A 164 8.79 -20.79 -16.88
C GLU A 164 7.33 -20.69 -16.41
N ARG A 165 7.08 -20.30 -15.16
CA ARG A 165 5.71 -20.21 -14.63
C ARG A 165 4.92 -19.00 -15.13
N GLU A 166 5.57 -17.84 -15.27
CA GLU A 166 4.89 -16.61 -15.72
C GLU A 166 4.80 -16.50 -17.26
N VAL A 167 5.89 -16.80 -17.97
CA VAL A 167 5.97 -16.59 -19.42
C VAL A 167 5.34 -17.73 -20.21
N SER A 168 5.37 -18.97 -19.69
CA SER A 168 4.73 -20.11 -20.36
C SER A 168 3.20 -20.13 -20.13
N GLY A 169 2.73 -19.55 -19.01
CA GLY A 169 1.30 -19.42 -18.68
C GLY A 169 0.61 -18.20 -19.31
N SER A 170 1.38 -17.16 -19.63
CA SER A 170 0.90 -16.00 -20.38
C SER A 170 0.79 -16.34 -21.85
N ILE A 171 -0.38 -16.11 -22.46
CA ILE A 171 -0.69 -16.35 -23.88
C ILE A 171 0.53 -16.02 -24.77
N LYS A 172 1.15 -17.04 -25.37
CA LYS A 172 2.09 -16.83 -26.47
C LYS A 172 1.31 -16.12 -27.58
N TYR A 173 1.63 -14.85 -27.82
CA TYR A 173 1.11 -14.16 -28.99
C TYR A 173 1.47 -14.99 -30.23
N PRO A 174 0.51 -15.31 -31.11
CA PRO A 174 0.81 -16.00 -32.36
C PRO A 174 1.49 -14.98 -33.27
N ASN A 175 2.80 -14.80 -33.11
CA ASN A 175 3.76 -14.35 -34.12
C ASN A 175 5.04 -13.83 -33.44
N SER A 176 5.99 -14.73 -33.22
CA SER A 176 7.38 -14.41 -33.56
C SER A 176 7.97 -15.64 -34.25
N LYS A 177 8.29 -15.44 -35.53
CA LYS A 177 8.86 -16.35 -36.53
C LYS A 177 9.49 -17.64 -36.02
#